data_AF-A0A369KNX1-F1
#
_entry.id   AF-A0A369KNX1-F1
#
_cell.length_a   1.000
_cell.length_b   1.000
_cell.length_c   1.000
_cell.angle_alpha   90.00
_cell.angle_beta   90.00
_cell.angle_gamma   90.00
#
_symmetry.space_group_name_H-M   'P 1'
#
loop_
_entity.id
_entity.type
_entity.pdbx_description
1 polymer ?
#
loop_
_entity_poly.entity_id
_entity_poly.type
_entity_poly.pdbx_seq_one_letter_code
_entity_poly.pdbx_strand_id
1 'polypeptide(L)'
;MDKSYFEGHEKLIADVYRSFIDQFHELPNNRRTKRQLRNLAFSVIRQAGPTYQERTVLYAFFAEFFRAVEEGQREEIEFYKQIAQ
;
A
#
# COMPACT_ATOMS: atom_id res chain seq x y z
N MET A 1 0.83 12.74 -6.58
CA MET A 1 1.46 12.11 -7.77
C MET A 1 0.40 11.99 -8.88
N ASP A 2 0.77 11.90 -10.17
CA ASP A 2 -0.24 11.58 -11.21
C ASP A 2 -0.72 10.14 -11.04
N LYS A 3 -2.02 9.92 -11.12
CA LYS A 3 -2.67 8.60 -10.95
C LYS A 3 -2.28 7.63 -12.06
N SER A 4 -1.96 8.14 -13.24
CA SER A 4 -1.43 7.37 -14.38
C SER A 4 -0.10 6.66 -14.05
N TYR A 5 0.62 7.11 -13.02
CA TYR A 5 1.89 6.52 -12.58
C TYR A 5 1.77 5.04 -12.15
N PHE A 6 0.56 4.61 -11.74
CA PHE A 6 0.30 3.24 -11.32
C PHE A 6 -0.16 2.33 -12.47
N GLU A 7 -0.42 2.89 -13.65
CA GLU A 7 -0.90 2.13 -14.82
C GLU A 7 0.15 1.09 -15.25
N GLY A 8 -0.33 -0.13 -15.51
CA GLY A 8 0.52 -1.27 -15.87
C GLY A 8 1.17 -2.00 -14.68
N HIS A 9 0.97 -1.50 -13.45
CA HIS A 9 1.45 -2.13 -12.22
C HIS A 9 0.32 -2.58 -11.27
N GLU A 10 -0.92 -2.54 -11.71
CA GLU A 10 -2.13 -2.78 -10.90
C GLU A 10 -2.09 -4.17 -10.27
N LYS A 11 -1.74 -5.20 -11.04
CA LYS A 11 -1.66 -6.58 -10.51
C LYS A 11 -0.63 -6.70 -9.39
N LEU A 12 0.55 -6.11 -9.57
CA LEU A 12 1.59 -6.09 -8.55
C LEU A 12 1.11 -5.36 -7.29
N ILE A 13 0.47 -4.20 -7.47
CA ILE A 13 -0.07 -3.41 -6.37
C ILE A 13 -1.13 -4.20 -5.61
N ALA A 14 -2.07 -4.83 -6.32
CA ALA A 14 -3.12 -5.65 -5.74
C ALA A 14 -2.57 -6.84 -4.93
N ASP A 15 -1.59 -7.59 -5.49
CA ASP A 15 -0.99 -8.74 -4.82
C ASP A 15 -0.27 -8.33 -3.51
N VAL A 16 0.47 -7.22 -3.53
CA VAL A 16 1.17 -6.70 -2.35
C VAL A 16 0.21 -6.09 -1.34
N TYR A 17 -0.81 -5.36 -1.81
CA TYR A 17 -1.82 -4.78 -0.94
C TYR A 17 -2.67 -5.84 -0.24
N ARG A 18 -3.01 -6.94 -0.94
CA ARG A 18 -3.69 -8.08 -0.34
C ARG A 18 -2.86 -8.67 0.81
N SER A 19 -1.57 -8.91 0.55
CA SER A 19 -0.63 -9.39 1.57
C SER A 19 -0.52 -8.43 2.77
N PHE A 20 -0.55 -7.11 2.50
CA PHE A 20 -0.60 -6.10 3.55
C PHE A 20 -1.88 -6.18 4.39
N ILE A 21 -3.04 -6.29 3.75
CA ILE A 21 -4.34 -6.35 4.41
C ILE A 21 -4.48 -7.62 5.26
N ASP A 22 -4.06 -8.76 4.74
CA ASP A 22 -4.10 -10.04 5.46
C ASP A 22 -3.30 -9.93 6.77
N GLN A 23 -2.05 -9.47 6.68
CA GLN A 23 -1.20 -9.28 7.86
C GLN A 23 -1.67 -8.13 8.77
N PHE A 24 -2.30 -7.09 8.22
CA PHE A 24 -2.91 -6.02 9.01
C PHE A 24 -4.06 -6.53 9.89
N HIS A 25 -4.89 -7.43 9.35
CA HIS A 25 -5.99 -8.02 10.10
C HIS A 25 -5.50 -8.96 11.22
N GLU A 26 -4.34 -9.58 11.05
CA GLU A 26 -3.67 -10.36 12.10
C GLU A 26 -3.07 -9.50 13.22
N LEU A 27 -2.77 -8.22 12.97
CA LEU A 27 -2.24 -7.33 14.00
C LEU A 27 -3.30 -6.97 15.05
N PRO A 28 -2.99 -7.10 16.35
CA PRO A 28 -3.84 -6.60 17.43
C PRO A 28 -4.07 -5.09 17.31
N ASN A 29 -5.26 -4.60 17.71
CA ASN A 29 -5.61 -3.18 17.58
C ASN A 29 -4.60 -2.23 18.24
N ASN A 30 -4.04 -2.61 19.40
CA ASN A 30 -3.02 -1.82 20.10
C ASN A 30 -1.66 -1.75 19.37
N ARG A 31 -1.45 -2.60 18.35
CA ARG A 31 -0.23 -2.64 17.52
C ARG A 31 -0.40 -1.91 16.18
N ARG A 32 -1.62 -1.50 15.80
CA ARG A 32 -1.94 -0.79 14.53
C ARG A 32 -1.56 0.70 14.56
N THR A 33 -0.35 0.99 15.02
CA THR A 33 0.21 2.35 15.00
C THR A 33 0.74 2.69 13.61
N LYS A 34 0.75 3.97 13.26
CA LYS A 34 1.32 4.49 11.99
C LYS A 34 2.70 3.91 11.65
N ARG A 35 3.60 3.83 12.64
CA ARG A 35 4.94 3.26 12.47
C ARG A 35 4.90 1.77 12.12
N GLN A 36 4.03 1.00 12.78
CA GLN A 36 3.89 -0.43 12.51
C GLN A 36 3.27 -0.69 11.14
N LEU A 37 2.29 0.11 10.71
CA LEU A 37 1.70 -0.02 9.38
C LEU A 37 2.73 0.27 8.27
N ARG A 38 3.58 1.28 8.45
CA ARG A 38 4.68 1.55 7.50
C ARG A 38 5.69 0.41 7.46
N ASN A 39 6.08 -0.12 8.62
CA ASN A 39 6.97 -1.28 8.69
C ASN A 39 6.35 -2.52 8.02
N LEU A 40 5.05 -2.72 8.21
CA LEU A 40 4.33 -3.82 7.58
C LEU A 40 4.33 -3.67 6.06
N ALA A 41 4.03 -2.48 5.53
CA ALA A 41 4.13 -2.18 4.10
C ALA A 41 5.52 -2.49 3.55
N PHE A 42 6.59 -2.03 4.22
CA PHE A 42 7.97 -2.35 3.82
C PHE A 42 8.25 -3.85 3.84
N SER A 43 7.72 -4.57 4.83
CA SER A 43 7.88 -6.02 4.93
C SER A 43 7.24 -6.75 3.76
N VAL A 44 5.98 -6.45 3.45
CA VAL A 44 5.27 -7.14 2.35
C VAL A 44 5.85 -6.80 0.98
N ILE A 45 6.31 -5.56 0.77
CA ILE A 45 7.01 -5.17 -0.45
C ILE A 45 8.30 -5.98 -0.60
N ARG A 46 9.06 -6.17 0.49
CA ARG A 46 10.28 -6.97 0.46
C ARG A 46 9.98 -8.45 0.18
N GLN A 47 8.92 -9.00 0.77
CA GLN A 47 8.50 -10.39 0.58
C GLN A 47 8.09 -10.68 -0.86
N ALA A 48 7.47 -9.73 -1.55
CA ALA A 48 7.06 -9.87 -2.95
C ALA A 48 8.23 -9.95 -3.95
N GLY A 49 9.46 -9.64 -3.51
CA GLY A 49 10.67 -9.70 -4.35
C GLY A 49 10.63 -8.85 -5.63
N PRO A 50 10.13 -7.59 -5.60
CA PRO A 50 10.01 -6.77 -6.80
C PRO A 50 11.37 -6.33 -7.35
N THR A 51 11.40 -6.04 -8.65
CA THR A 51 12.48 -5.29 -9.29
C THR A 51 12.63 -3.89 -8.69
N TYR A 52 13.71 -3.19 -9.02
CA TYR A 52 13.94 -1.82 -8.53
C TYR A 52 12.82 -0.84 -8.92
N GLN A 53 12.34 -0.94 -10.17
CA GLN A 53 11.27 -0.07 -10.68
C GLN A 53 9.95 -0.34 -9.94
N GLU A 54 9.55 -1.61 -9.88
CA GLU A 54 8.35 -2.06 -9.17
C GLU A 54 8.37 -1.69 -7.69
N ARG A 55 9.52 -1.79 -7.03
CA ARG A 55 9.67 -1.35 -5.63
C ARG A 55 9.37 0.14 -5.47
N THR A 56 9.80 0.96 -6.43
CA THR A 56 9.58 2.41 -6.41
C THR A 56 8.08 2.72 -6.55
N VAL A 57 7.39 2.00 -7.44
CA VAL A 57 5.93 2.10 -7.61
C VAL A 57 5.20 1.71 -6.33
N LEU A 58 5.58 0.59 -5.71
CA LEU A 58 4.98 0.12 -4.46
C LEU A 58 5.19 1.12 -3.30
N TYR A 59 6.38 1.70 -3.17
CA TYR A 59 6.63 2.73 -2.17
C TYR A 59 5.78 3.98 -2.39
N ALA A 60 5.66 4.42 -3.64
CA ALA A 60 4.82 5.55 -3.98
C ALA A 60 3.34 5.28 -3.65
N PHE A 61 2.85 4.09 -4.01
CA PHE A 61 1.48 3.67 -3.71
C PHE A 61 1.19 3.71 -2.21
N PHE A 62 2.01 3.06 -1.38
CA PHE A 62 1.79 3.05 0.08
C PHE A 62 1.97 4.43 0.71
N ALA A 63 2.90 5.25 0.22
CA ALA A 63 3.08 6.61 0.72
C ALA A 63 1.85 7.48 0.47
N GLU A 64 1.31 7.44 -0.74
CA GLU A 64 0.12 8.20 -1.11
C GLU A 64 -1.15 7.64 -0.43
N PHE A 65 -1.30 6.32 -0.34
CA PHE A 65 -2.39 5.69 0.41
C PHE A 65 -2.38 6.10 1.89
N PHE A 66 -1.23 6.03 2.57
CA PHE A 66 -1.14 6.46 3.96
C PHE A 66 -1.37 7.96 4.13
N ARG A 67 -0.93 8.78 3.18
CA ARG A 67 -1.22 10.23 3.18
C ARG A 67 -2.72 10.49 3.08
N ALA A 68 -3.42 9.85 2.14
CA ALA A 68 -4.87 9.95 2.00
C ALA A 68 -5.61 9.51 3.27
N VAL A 69 -5.16 8.43 3.93
CA VAL A 69 -5.72 7.95 5.20
C VAL A 69 -5.47 8.96 6.34
N GLU A 70 -4.26 9.51 6.44
CA GLU A 70 -3.89 10.50 7.47
C GLU A 70 -4.68 11.81 7.32
N GLU A 71 -4.93 12.24 6.07
CA GLU A 71 -5.66 13.46 5.74
C GLU A 71 -7.19 13.26 5.69
N GLY A 72 -7.67 12.01 5.84
CA GLY A 72 -9.10 11.70 5.84
C GLY A 72 -9.78 11.85 4.48
N GLN A 73 -9.01 11.80 3.38
CA GLN A 73 -9.50 12.02 2.02
C GLN A 73 -10.21 10.78 1.48
N ARG A 74 -11.51 10.64 1.77
CA ARG A 74 -12.29 9.43 1.44
C ARG A 74 -12.22 9.04 -0.04
N GLU A 75 -12.29 10.01 -0.95
CA GLU A 75 -12.23 9.75 -2.40
C GLU A 75 -10.87 9.22 -2.85
N GLU A 76 -9.78 9.74 -2.29
CA GLU A 76 -8.43 9.23 -2.58
C GLU A 76 -8.22 7.83 -1.99
N ILE A 77 -8.72 7.57 -0.78
CA ILE A 77 -8.65 6.25 -0.15
C ILE A 77 -9.35 5.20 -1.02
N GLU A 78 -10.56 5.49 -1.49
CA GLU A 78 -11.31 4.57 -2.34
C GLU A 78 -10.63 4.36 -3.70
N PHE A 79 -10.05 5.40 -4.28
CA PHE A 79 -9.24 5.26 -5.50
C PHE A 79 -8.06 4.29 -5.32
N TYR A 80 -7.27 4.42 -4.26
CA TYR A 80 -6.14 3.52 -4.01
C TYR A 80 -6.58 2.09 -3.69
N LYS A 81 -7.75 1.92 -3.07
CA LYS A 81 -8.33 0.58 -2.88
C LYS A 81 -8.77 -0.04 -4.21
N GLN A 82 -9.32 0.75 -5.14
CA GLN A 82 -9.72 0.27 -6.47
C GLN A 82 -8.54 -0.21 -7.30
N ILE A 83 -7.39 0.48 -7.24
CA ILE A 83 -6.15 0.00 -7.89
C ILE A 83 -5.71 -1.36 -7.32
N ALA A 84 -5.99 -1.60 -6.04
CA ALA A 84 -5.57 -2.77 -5.32
C ALA A 84 -6.61 -3.91 -5.27
N GLN A 85 -7.71 -3.82 -6.03
CA GLN A 85 -8.73 -4.86 -6.20
C GLN A 85 -8.50 -5.66 -7.48
#